data_AF-A0A8K0X2G2-F1
#
_entry.id   AF-A0A8K0X2G2-F1
#
_cell.length_a   1.000
_cell.length_b   1.000
_cell.length_c   1.000
_cell.angle_alpha   90.00
_cell.angle_beta   90.00
_cell.angle_gamma   90.00
#
_symmetry.space_group_name_H-M   'P 1'
#
loop_
_entity.id
_entity.type
_entity.pdbx_description
1 polymer ?
#
loop_
_entity_poly.entity_id
_entity_poly.type
_entity_poly.pdbx_seq_one_letter_code
_entity_poly.pdbx_strand_id
1 'polypeptide(L)'
;MSLIRGQTLGERWDFLTRDEKKSVCGQLGQIMNTLRDTDQPPAHKVIGSAMSRPIQDNYFRDGREAGPFRSVNAFNDYVQLEAISQLPMSERPEDPYRSLLPDKGHIVFTHANLQLQNIFVSQTSGQIRIAGIVDWEQAGWYPG
;
A
#
# COMPACT_ATOMS: atom_id res chain seq x y z
N MET A 1 -4.07 -20.85 -7.14
CA MET A 1 -5.02 -19.93 -6.48
C MET A 1 -6.27 -20.71 -6.13
N SER A 2 -6.79 -20.57 -4.91
CA SER A 2 -8.07 -21.15 -4.48
C SER A 2 -9.10 -20.05 -4.30
N LEU A 3 -10.38 -20.35 -4.56
CA LEU A 3 -11.47 -19.41 -4.30
C LEU A 3 -11.57 -19.10 -2.80
N ILE A 4 -11.57 -17.81 -2.46
CA ILE A 4 -11.86 -17.37 -1.09
C ILE A 4 -13.38 -17.37 -0.91
N ARG A 5 -13.87 -18.20 0.00
CA ARG A 5 -15.30 -18.22 0.35
C ARG A 5 -15.58 -17.10 1.34
N GLY A 6 -16.53 -16.23 1.02
CA GLY A 6 -16.92 -15.11 1.87
C GLY A 6 -17.51 -13.96 1.08
N GLN A 7 -17.73 -12.85 1.76
CA GLN A 7 -18.12 -11.58 1.17
C GLN A 7 -16.97 -10.59 1.36
N THR A 8 -16.91 -9.58 0.51
CA THR A 8 -15.98 -8.47 0.74
C THR A 8 -16.38 -7.72 2.01
N LEU A 9 -15.40 -7.09 2.66
CA LEU A 9 -15.65 -6.24 3.81
C LEU A 9 -16.51 -5.04 3.41
N GLY A 10 -16.37 -4.55 2.17
CA GLY A 10 -17.20 -3.49 1.61
C GLY A 10 -18.69 -3.85 1.61
N GLU A 11 -19.05 -5.04 1.14
CA GLU A 11 -20.44 -5.53 1.14
C GLU A 11 -21.03 -5.68 2.55
N ARG A 12 -20.18 -5.91 3.56
CA ARG A 12 -20.62 -6.18 4.93
C ARG A 12 -20.51 -5.01 5.88
N TRP A 13 -19.71 -4.00 5.56
CA TRP A 13 -19.28 -2.96 6.49
C TRP A 13 -20.43 -2.27 7.22
N ASP A 14 -21.50 -1.92 6.50
CA ASP A 14 -22.64 -1.19 7.07
C ASP A 14 -23.50 -2.05 8.00
N PHE A 15 -23.39 -3.38 7.89
CA PHE A 15 -24.12 -4.34 8.71
C PHE A 15 -23.31 -4.80 9.93
N LEU A 16 -22.04 -4.39 10.05
CA LEU A 16 -21.20 -4.76 11.18
C LEU A 16 -21.49 -3.88 12.39
N THR A 17 -21.61 -4.53 13.54
CA THR A 17 -21.61 -3.86 14.83
C THR A 17 -20.28 -3.16 15.09
N ARG A 18 -20.27 -2.23 16.06
CA ARG A 18 -19.04 -1.54 16.49
C ARG A 18 -17.96 -2.53 16.95
N ASP A 19 -18.34 -3.57 17.68
CA ASP A 19 -17.42 -4.56 18.20
C ASP A 19 -16.85 -5.46 17.10
N GLU A 20 -17.66 -5.81 16.10
CA GLU A 20 -17.19 -6.51 14.91
C GLU A 20 -16.22 -5.66 14.09
N LYS A 21 -16.51 -4.38 13.87
CA LYS A 21 -15.58 -3.45 13.20
C LYS A 21 -14.25 -3.37 13.97
N LYS A 22 -14.31 -3.26 15.30
CA LYS A 22 -13.12 -3.24 16.15
C LYS A 22 -12.33 -4.55 16.04
N SER A 23 -13.01 -5.70 16.00
CA SER A 23 -12.38 -7.01 15.79
C SER A 23 -11.67 -7.09 14.42
N VAL A 24 -12.33 -6.64 13.34
CA VAL A 24 -11.75 -6.61 12.00
C VAL A 24 -10.54 -5.68 11.94
N CYS A 25 -10.62 -4.49 12.53
CA CYS A 25 -9.48 -3.57 12.62
C CYS A 25 -8.29 -4.18 13.38
N GLY A 26 -8.56 -4.92 14.47
CA GLY A 26 -7.52 -5.64 15.21
C GLY A 26 -6.84 -6.72 14.37
N GLN A 27 -7.62 -7.49 13.62
CA GLN A 27 -7.10 -8.52 12.71
C GLN A 27 -6.28 -7.89 11.56
N LEU A 28 -6.77 -6.80 10.94
CA LEU A 28 -6.02 -6.06 9.92
C LEU A 28 -4.69 -5.55 10.49
N GLY A 29 -4.69 -4.98 11.70
CA GLY A 29 -3.46 -4.52 12.34
C GLY A 29 -2.42 -5.63 12.50
N GLN A 30 -2.83 -6.83 12.93
CA GLN A 30 -1.95 -7.99 13.04
C GLN A 30 -1.40 -8.44 11.67
N ILE A 31 -2.24 -8.45 10.64
CA ILE A 31 -1.83 -8.82 9.27
C ILE A 31 -0.84 -7.79 8.73
N MET A 32 -1.13 -6.50 8.87
CA MET A 32 -0.25 -5.43 8.38
C MET A 32 1.08 -5.41 9.10
N ASN A 33 1.12 -5.66 10.42
CA ASN A 33 2.38 -5.77 11.15
C ASN A 33 3.21 -6.95 10.62
N THR A 34 2.60 -8.13 10.43
CA THR A 34 3.28 -9.29 9.84
C THR A 34 3.88 -8.98 8.46
N LEU A 35 3.15 -8.25 7.61
CA LEU A 35 3.65 -7.84 6.30
C LEU A 35 4.83 -6.88 6.44
N ARG A 36 4.71 -5.87 7.30
CA ARG A 36 5.75 -4.84 7.50
C ARG A 36 7.01 -5.39 8.16
N ASP A 37 6.91 -6.45 8.94
CA ASP A 37 8.04 -7.17 9.53
C ASP A 37 8.80 -8.04 8.49
N THR A 38 8.30 -8.15 7.26
CA THR A 38 9.03 -8.81 6.17
C THR A 38 10.19 -7.92 5.73
N ASP A 39 11.40 -8.44 5.76
CA ASP A 39 12.61 -7.71 5.36
C ASP A 39 13.03 -8.04 3.92
N GLN A 40 13.59 -7.05 3.23
CA GLN A 40 14.34 -7.29 2.00
C GLN A 40 15.74 -7.80 2.31
N PRO A 41 16.31 -8.67 1.45
CA PRO A 41 17.73 -8.98 1.50
C PRO A 41 18.56 -7.67 1.48
N PRO A 42 19.58 -7.51 2.34
CA PRO A 42 20.33 -6.26 2.45
C PRO A 42 20.91 -5.74 1.12
N ALA A 43 21.31 -6.65 0.23
CA ALA A 43 21.84 -6.32 -1.10
C ALA A 43 20.80 -5.71 -2.07
N HIS A 44 19.51 -5.83 -1.75
CA HIS A 44 18.41 -5.49 -2.64
C HIS A 44 17.44 -4.46 -2.04
N LYS A 45 17.77 -3.82 -0.90
CA LYS A 45 16.92 -2.79 -0.28
C LYS A 45 16.65 -1.64 -1.25
N VAL A 46 15.47 -1.67 -1.85
CA VAL A 46 14.95 -0.66 -2.76
C VAL A 46 13.49 -0.38 -2.46
N ILE A 47 13.02 0.79 -2.90
CA ILE A 47 11.60 1.12 -3.01
C ILE A 47 11.18 0.75 -4.43
N GLY A 48 10.18 -0.12 -4.58
CA GLY A 48 9.84 -0.74 -5.87
C GLY A 48 8.77 -1.82 -5.71
N SER A 49 8.44 -2.52 -6.78
CA SER A 49 7.50 -3.65 -6.69
C SER A 49 8.05 -4.80 -5.83
N ALA A 50 7.22 -5.80 -5.54
CA ALA A 50 7.63 -6.99 -4.77
C ALA A 50 8.89 -7.69 -5.32
N MET A 51 9.15 -7.57 -6.63
CA MET A 51 10.30 -8.15 -7.33
C MET A 51 11.46 -7.15 -7.52
N SER A 52 11.48 -6.05 -6.77
CA SER A 52 12.48 -4.97 -6.87
C SER A 52 12.54 -4.33 -8.27
N ARG A 53 11.39 -4.25 -8.96
CA ARG A 53 11.21 -3.59 -10.27
C ARG A 53 10.55 -2.21 -10.06
N PRO A 54 10.35 -1.39 -11.12
CA PRO A 54 9.57 -0.16 -10.99
C PRO A 54 8.21 -0.41 -10.31
N ILE A 55 7.75 0.57 -9.53
CA ILE A 55 6.48 0.55 -8.82
C ILE A 55 5.33 0.39 -9.83
N GLN A 56 4.31 -0.38 -9.45
CA GLN A 56 3.13 -0.66 -10.27
C GLN A 56 1.87 0.04 -9.74
N ASP A 57 2.01 0.92 -8.76
CA ASP A 57 0.93 1.73 -8.20
C ASP A 57 0.28 2.58 -9.30
N ASN A 58 -1.05 2.60 -9.31
CA ASN A 58 -1.85 3.28 -10.32
C ASN A 58 -1.58 4.78 -10.37
N TYR A 59 -1.11 5.38 -9.28
CA TYR A 59 -0.68 6.77 -9.23
C TYR A 59 0.40 7.09 -10.28
N PHE A 60 1.26 6.13 -10.63
CA PHE A 60 2.35 6.32 -11.60
C PHE A 60 2.06 5.76 -13.01
N ARG A 61 0.88 5.18 -13.23
CA ARG A 61 0.58 4.37 -14.42
C ARG A 61 0.70 5.14 -15.74
N ASP A 62 0.31 6.41 -15.75
CA ASP A 62 0.35 7.28 -16.93
C ASP A 62 1.65 8.09 -17.05
N GLY A 63 2.54 7.92 -16.07
CA GLY A 63 3.80 8.64 -15.96
C GLY A 63 5.00 7.86 -16.49
N ARG A 64 6.18 8.26 -16.03
CA ARG A 64 7.41 7.50 -16.27
C ARG A 64 7.48 6.28 -15.35
N GLU A 65 8.36 5.34 -15.68
CA GLU A 65 8.65 4.22 -14.79
C GLU A 65 9.14 4.73 -13.41
N ALA A 66 8.38 4.41 -12.37
CA ALA A 66 8.65 4.85 -11.01
C ALA A 66 9.65 3.92 -10.30
N GLY A 67 10.95 4.24 -10.41
CA GLY A 67 12.01 3.55 -9.69
C GLY A 67 12.54 2.30 -10.42
N PRO A 68 13.09 1.31 -9.70
CA PRO A 68 13.21 1.22 -8.24
C PRO A 68 14.13 2.30 -7.66
N PHE A 69 13.79 2.84 -6.50
CA PHE A 69 14.55 3.89 -5.81
C PHE A 69 15.44 3.31 -4.72
N ARG A 70 16.63 3.89 -4.52
CA ARG A 70 17.59 3.46 -3.49
C ARG A 70 17.47 4.22 -2.16
N SER A 71 16.64 5.26 -2.12
CA SER A 71 16.42 6.07 -0.92
C SER A 71 15.01 6.63 -0.87
N VAL A 72 14.52 6.90 0.35
CA VAL A 72 13.21 7.53 0.58
C VAL A 72 13.18 8.95 0.00
N ASN A 73 14.26 9.72 0.14
CA ASN A 73 14.42 11.03 -0.50
C ASN A 73 14.18 10.98 -2.03
N ALA A 74 14.81 10.04 -2.74
CA ALA A 74 14.64 9.93 -4.20
C ALA A 74 13.21 9.53 -4.60
N PHE A 75 12.55 8.68 -3.80
CA PHE A 75 11.14 8.36 -3.99
C PHE A 75 10.25 9.57 -3.75
N ASN A 76 10.44 10.32 -2.66
CA ASN A 76 9.67 11.51 -2.33
C ASN A 76 9.79 12.57 -3.44
N ASP A 77 11.01 12.85 -3.90
CA ASP A 77 11.26 13.79 -5.00
C ASP A 77 10.53 13.35 -6.28
N TYR A 78 10.50 12.04 -6.55
CA TYR A 78 9.80 11.50 -7.71
C TYR A 78 8.28 11.62 -7.61
N VAL A 79 7.69 11.31 -6.44
CA VAL A 79 6.24 11.48 -6.21
C VAL A 79 5.80 12.90 -6.54
N GLN A 80 6.60 13.89 -6.13
CA GLN A 80 6.31 15.30 -6.42
C GLN A 80 6.44 15.63 -7.90
N LEU A 81 7.50 15.14 -8.53
CA LEU A 81 7.71 15.33 -9.96
C LEU A 81 6.53 14.82 -10.79
N GLU A 82 5.96 13.68 -10.39
CA GLU A 82 4.82 13.07 -11.07
C GLU A 82 3.49 13.78 -10.73
N ALA A 83 3.31 14.28 -9.50
CA ALA A 83 2.11 15.03 -9.09
C ALA A 83 1.80 16.24 -9.98
N ILE A 84 2.84 16.89 -10.51
CA ILE A 84 2.75 18.06 -11.40
C ILE A 84 3.32 17.75 -12.80
N SER A 85 3.38 16.49 -13.19
CA SER A 85 3.92 16.01 -14.47
C SER A 85 3.29 16.70 -15.68
N GLN A 86 2.03 17.08 -15.58
CA GLN A 86 1.25 17.73 -16.64
C GLN A 86 1.63 19.21 -16.87
N LEU A 87 2.33 19.84 -15.92
CA LEU A 87 2.79 21.23 -16.06
C LEU A 87 4.16 21.30 -16.75
N PRO A 88 4.40 22.27 -17.64
CA PRO A 88 5.73 22.56 -18.17
C PRO A 88 6.73 22.84 -17.03
N MET A 89 7.98 22.40 -17.17
CA MET A 89 9.01 22.57 -16.12
C MET A 89 9.18 24.01 -15.63
N SER A 90 9.03 24.99 -16.52
CA SER A 90 9.14 26.43 -16.20
C SER A 90 8.00 26.98 -15.35
N GLU A 91 6.87 26.27 -15.26
CA GLU A 91 5.66 26.69 -14.57
C GLU A 91 5.43 25.89 -13.28
N ARG A 92 6.33 24.98 -12.93
CA ARG A 92 6.21 24.14 -11.75
C ARG A 92 6.51 24.98 -10.50
N PRO A 93 5.53 25.13 -9.59
CA PRO A 93 5.79 25.81 -8.32
C PRO A 93 6.72 24.95 -7.45
N GLU A 94 7.39 25.59 -6.51
CA GLU A 94 8.03 24.87 -5.40
C GLU A 94 6.95 24.12 -4.60
N ASP A 95 7.18 22.85 -4.28
CA ASP A 95 6.20 22.03 -3.57
C ASP A 95 6.14 22.44 -2.09
N PRO A 96 5.00 22.99 -1.61
CA PRO A 96 4.87 23.45 -0.23
C PRO A 96 4.89 22.31 0.81
N TYR A 97 4.73 21.06 0.38
CA TYR A 97 4.68 19.88 1.25
C TYR A 97 5.99 19.10 1.27
N ARG A 98 6.99 19.44 0.45
CA ARG A 98 8.27 18.68 0.36
C ARG A 98 8.99 18.55 1.70
N SER A 99 9.01 19.63 2.46
CA SER A 99 9.66 19.69 3.77
C SER A 99 8.93 18.86 4.84
N LEU A 100 7.67 18.48 4.59
CA LEU A 100 6.88 17.64 5.49
C LEU A 100 7.14 16.14 5.28
N LEU A 101 7.74 15.76 4.14
CA LEU A 101 8.05 14.37 3.84
C LEU A 101 9.42 13.99 4.43
N PRO A 102 9.48 13.03 5.36
CA PRO A 102 10.75 12.56 5.90
C PRO A 102 11.55 11.81 4.84
N ASP A 103 12.81 12.18 4.69
CA ASP A 103 13.74 11.59 3.72
C ASP A 103 14.41 10.30 4.19
N LYS A 104 14.07 9.88 5.40
CA LYS A 104 14.56 8.68 6.06
C LYS A 104 13.37 7.95 6.66
N GLY A 105 13.36 6.63 6.52
CA GLY A 105 12.31 5.78 7.04
C GLY A 105 12.66 4.32 6.79
N HIS A 106 11.92 3.44 7.47
CA HIS A 106 11.98 2.02 7.16
C HIS A 106 11.31 1.76 5.82
N ILE A 107 11.86 0.84 5.03
CA ILE A 107 11.22 0.35 3.81
C ILE A 107 10.51 -0.94 4.20
N VAL A 108 9.19 -0.96 4.03
CA VAL A 108 8.33 -2.07 4.46
C VAL A 108 7.53 -2.61 3.29
N PHE A 109 7.11 -3.87 3.38
CA PHE A 109 6.22 -4.45 2.40
C PHE A 109 4.80 -3.92 2.60
N THR A 110 4.23 -3.34 1.54
CA THR A 110 2.93 -2.65 1.58
C THR A 110 2.06 -3.16 0.43
N HIS A 111 0.77 -3.40 0.73
CA HIS A 111 -0.23 -3.84 -0.24
C HIS A 111 -0.51 -2.80 -1.34
N ALA A 112 -0.38 -1.51 -1.00
CA ALA A 112 -0.63 -0.33 -1.84
C ALA A 112 -2.07 -0.12 -2.34
N ASN A 113 -2.93 -1.15 -2.38
CA ASN A 113 -4.36 -1.01 -2.70
C ASN A 113 -5.32 -1.61 -1.65
N LEU A 114 -5.11 -1.27 -0.37
CA LEU A 114 -5.88 -1.88 0.74
C LEU A 114 -7.26 -1.23 0.92
N GLN A 115 -8.19 -1.62 0.04
CA GLN A 115 -9.59 -1.16 0.07
C GLN A 115 -10.53 -2.21 0.67
N LEU A 116 -11.71 -1.81 1.16
CA LEU A 116 -12.69 -2.74 1.75
C LEU A 116 -13.15 -3.83 0.76
N GLN A 117 -13.23 -3.51 -0.53
CA GLN A 117 -13.52 -4.48 -1.61
C GLN A 117 -12.42 -5.54 -1.79
N ASN A 118 -11.20 -5.27 -1.36
CA ASN A 118 -10.06 -6.18 -1.50
C ASN A 118 -9.84 -7.07 -0.26
N ILE A 119 -10.70 -6.93 0.76
CA ILE A 119 -10.62 -7.70 2.00
C ILE A 119 -11.84 -8.61 2.05
N PHE A 120 -11.63 -9.92 2.12
CA PHE A 120 -12.71 -10.89 2.30
C PHE A 120 -12.90 -11.21 3.76
N VAL A 121 -14.15 -11.31 4.19
CA VAL A 121 -14.55 -11.73 5.53
C VAL A 121 -15.47 -12.93 5.48
N SER A 122 -15.38 -13.75 6.52
CA SER A 122 -16.30 -14.85 6.79
C SER A 122 -16.80 -14.77 8.22
N GLN A 123 -17.98 -15.33 8.46
CA GLN A 123 -18.54 -15.43 9.80
C GLN A 123 -18.51 -16.90 10.22
N THR A 124 -17.68 -17.21 11.22
CA THR A 124 -17.52 -18.56 11.75
C THR A 124 -17.88 -18.55 13.23
N SER A 125 -18.83 -19.39 13.64
CA SER A 125 -19.27 -19.50 15.04
C SER A 125 -19.69 -18.15 15.66
N GLY A 126 -20.34 -17.29 14.87
CA GLY A 126 -20.78 -15.96 15.31
C GLY A 126 -19.67 -14.90 15.35
N GLN A 127 -18.44 -15.22 14.95
CA GLN A 127 -17.33 -14.27 14.90
C GLN A 127 -16.96 -13.92 13.47
N ILE A 128 -16.85 -12.62 13.19
CA ILE A 128 -16.30 -12.15 11.92
C ILE A 128 -14.77 -12.32 11.89
N ARG A 129 -14.28 -12.90 10.79
CA ARG A 129 -12.86 -13.14 10.55
C ARG A 129 -12.47 -12.68 9.16
N ILE A 130 -11.26 -12.16 9.02
CA ILE A 130 -10.67 -11.91 7.70
C ILE A 130 -10.33 -13.27 7.08
N ALA A 131 -10.96 -13.56 5.95
CA ALA A 131 -10.77 -14.79 5.18
C ALA A 131 -9.63 -14.67 4.16
N GLY A 132 -9.30 -13.44 3.74
CA GLY A 132 -8.13 -13.17 2.91
C GLY A 132 -8.10 -11.75 2.37
N ILE A 133 -6.97 -11.38 1.77
CA ILE A 133 -6.74 -10.10 1.10
C ILE A 133 -6.30 -10.39 -0.32
N VAL A 134 -6.89 -9.71 -1.29
CA VAL A 134 -6.66 -9.89 -2.73
C VAL A 134 -6.19 -8.59 -3.38
N ASP A 135 -5.89 -8.64 -4.68
CA ASP A 135 -5.50 -7.48 -5.48
C ASP A 135 -4.13 -6.88 -5.09
N TRP A 136 -3.12 -7.75 -5.07
CA TRP A 136 -1.73 -7.44 -4.75
C TRP A 136 -0.94 -6.85 -5.93
N GLU A 137 -1.60 -6.44 -7.01
CA GLU A 137 -0.91 -6.01 -8.25
C GLU A 137 0.00 -4.79 -8.02
N GLN A 138 -0.36 -3.92 -7.07
CA GLN A 138 0.38 -2.71 -6.70
C GLN A 138 1.35 -2.94 -5.53
N ALA A 139 1.38 -4.16 -4.99
CA ALA A 139 2.15 -4.46 -3.80
C ALA A 139 3.66 -4.36 -4.05
N GLY A 140 4.36 -3.92 -3.01
CA GLY A 140 5.78 -3.67 -3.11
C GLY A 140 6.37 -3.11 -1.85
N TRP A 141 7.57 -2.56 -2.01
CA TRP A 141 8.39 -2.01 -0.97
C TRP A 141 8.29 -0.49 -1.00
N TYR A 142 7.79 0.10 0.09
CA TYR A 142 7.50 1.53 0.19
C TYR A 142 8.04 2.09 1.52
N PRO A 143 8.23 3.41 1.63
CA PRO A 143 8.42 4.05 2.93
C PRO A 143 7.26 3.73 3.89
N GLY A 144 7.59 3.30 5.11
CA GLY A 144 6.63 2.91 6.15
C GLY A 144 6.24 4.02 7.11
#